data_AF-A0A6J6EE72-F1
#
_entry.id   AF-A0A6J6EE72-F1
#
_cell.length_a   1.000
_cell.length_b   1.000
_cell.length_c   1.000
_cell.angle_alpha   90.00
_cell.angle_beta   90.00
_cell.angle_gamma   90.00
#
_symmetry.space_group_name_H-M   'P 1'
#
loop_
_entity.id
_entity.type
_entity.pdbx_description
1 polymer ?
#
loop_
_entity_poly.entity_id
_entity_poly.type
_entity_poly.pdbx_seq_one_letter_code
_entity_poly.pdbx_strand_id
1 'polypeptide(L)'
;MLSNLNGWHLLIVILVVLLIFGAPKLPGLARSLGQSMRIFRQEVKAMKDDDDPDEAKSGSATPAKKTTNASATKSSPAKGGNSTTK
;
A
#
# COMPACT_ATOMS: atom_id res chain seq x y z
N MET A 1 -1.13 13.45 -35.03
CA MET A 1 0.28 13.01 -34.93
C MET A 1 0.68 12.56 -33.51
N LEU A 2 -0.26 12.12 -32.65
CA LEU A 2 0.03 11.70 -31.26
C LEU A 2 -0.44 10.27 -30.94
N SER A 3 -1.08 9.59 -31.89
CA SER A 3 -1.77 8.30 -31.64
C SER A 3 -0.86 7.07 -31.75
N ASN A 4 0.46 7.24 -31.86
CA ASN A 4 1.44 6.16 -31.96
C ASN A 4 2.13 5.84 -30.62
N LEU A 5 1.63 6.41 -29.51
CA LEU A 5 1.97 5.97 -28.16
C LEU A 5 1.26 4.65 -27.87
N ASN A 6 1.63 3.62 -28.63
CA ASN A 6 1.16 2.26 -28.44
C ASN A 6 1.40 1.92 -26.98
N GLY A 7 0.34 1.61 -26.22
CA GLY A 7 0.44 1.13 -24.84
C GLY A 7 1.40 -0.05 -24.67
N TRP A 8 1.77 -0.69 -25.78
CA TRP A 8 2.87 -1.65 -25.90
C TRP A 8 4.22 -1.12 -25.37
N HIS A 9 4.56 0.16 -25.60
CA HIS A 9 5.77 0.78 -25.05
C HIS A 9 5.71 0.87 -23.54
N LEU A 10 4.56 1.25 -22.98
CA LEU A 10 4.37 1.32 -21.53
C LEU A 10 4.55 -0.07 -20.89
N LEU A 11 4.06 -1.11 -21.56
CA LEU A 11 4.22 -2.51 -21.14
C LEU A 11 5.70 -2.94 -21.14
N ILE A 12 6.48 -2.55 -22.16
CA ILE A 12 7.93 -2.76 -22.21
C ILE A 12 8.65 -2.03 -21.07
N VAL A 13 8.30 -0.77 -20.80
CA VAL A 13 8.93 0.01 -19.72
C VAL A 13 8.64 -0.63 -18.37
N ILE A 14 7.39 -1.04 -18.13
CA ILE A 14 6.99 -1.78 -16.94
C ILE A 14 7.85 -3.05 -16.82
N LEU A 15 7.98 -3.84 -17.89
CA LEU A 15 8.78 -5.06 -17.88
C LEU A 15 10.24 -4.81 -17.48
N VAL A 16 10.88 -3.77 -18.04
CA VAL A 16 12.27 -3.38 -17.69
C VAL A 16 12.37 -2.94 -16.23
N VAL A 17 11.41 -2.14 -15.75
CA VAL A 17 11.37 -1.73 -14.33
C VAL A 17 11.19 -2.94 -13.41
N LEU A 18 10.34 -3.92 -13.77
CA LEU A 18 10.21 -5.16 -13.00
C LEU A 18 11.50 -5.99 -12.99
N LEU A 19 12.27 -6.00 -14.07
CA LEU A 19 13.56 -6.70 -14.13
C LEU A 19 14.60 -6.06 -13.19
N ILE A 20 14.62 -4.72 -13.10
CA ILE A 20 15.58 -3.98 -12.26
C ILE A 20 15.13 -3.97 -10.77
N PHE A 21 13.87 -3.66 -10.51
CA PHE A 21 13.33 -3.50 -9.16
C PHE A 21 12.81 -4.82 -8.56
N GLY A 22 12.51 -5.81 -9.40
CA GLY A 22 11.88 -7.08 -9.00
C GLY A 22 10.37 -6.99 -8.82
N ALA A 23 9.68 -8.09 -9.14
CA ALA A 23 8.23 -8.24 -8.97
C ALA A 23 7.68 -7.91 -7.55
N PRO A 24 8.37 -8.22 -6.42
CA PRO A 24 7.80 -7.95 -5.09
C PRO A 24 7.89 -6.47 -4.65
N LYS A 25 8.73 -5.64 -5.29
CA LYS A 25 8.97 -4.25 -4.84
C LYS A 25 7.95 -3.24 -5.39
N LEU A 26 7.46 -3.45 -6.61
CA LEU A 26 6.38 -2.62 -7.18
C LEU A 26 5.07 -2.61 -6.38
N PRO A 27 4.49 -3.74 -5.96
CA PRO A 27 3.25 -3.73 -5.20
C PRO A 27 3.40 -3.06 -3.83
N GLY A 28 4.59 -3.12 -3.22
CA GLY A 28 4.90 -2.41 -1.98
C GLY A 28 4.91 -0.89 -2.16
N LEU A 29 5.65 -0.41 -3.17
CA LEU A 29 5.71 1.02 -3.50
C LEU A 29 4.33 1.56 -3.89
N ALA A 30 3.60 0.85 -4.75
CA ALA A 30 2.25 1.23 -5.15
C ALA A 30 1.27 1.26 -3.98
N ARG A 31 1.35 0.32 -3.02
CA ARG A 31 0.54 0.35 -1.80
C ARG A 31 0.84 1.59 -0.95
N SER A 32 2.12 1.88 -0.70
CA SER A 32 2.51 3.05 0.12
C SER A 32 2.09 4.37 -0.53
N LEU A 33 2.35 4.53 -1.83
CA LEU A 33 1.94 5.70 -2.61
C LEU A 33 0.42 5.82 -2.69
N GLY A 34 -0.29 4.70 -2.89
CA GLY A 34 -1.75 4.67 -2.93
C GLY A 34 -2.39 5.09 -1.61
N GLN A 35 -1.81 4.70 -0.47
CA GLN A 35 -2.26 5.15 0.86
C GLN A 35 -2.07 6.66 1.03
N SER A 36 -0.90 7.21 0.69
CA SER A 36 -0.64 8.66 0.75
C SER A 36 -1.53 9.45 -0.21
N MET A 37 -1.69 8.97 -1.45
CA MET A 37 -2.57 9.59 -2.44
C MET A 37 -4.03 9.56 -2.02
N ARG A 38 -4.50 8.49 -1.37
CA ARG A 38 -5.88 8.38 -0.90
C ARG A 38 -6.18 9.41 0.20
N ILE A 39 -5.26 9.63 1.13
CA ILE A 39 -5.41 10.65 2.17
C ILE A 39 -5.44 12.05 1.52
N PHE A 40 -4.48 12.34 0.64
CA PHE A 40 -4.44 13.60 -0.10
C PHE A 40 -5.71 13.84 -0.92
N ARG A 41 -6.24 12.80 -1.60
CA ARG A 41 -7.49 12.88 -2.38
C ARG A 41 -8.70 13.17 -1.50
N GLN A 42 -8.77 12.61 -0.29
CA GLN A 42 -9.86 12.86 0.65
C GLN A 42 -9.81 14.30 1.18
N GLU A 43 -8.63 14.79 1.55
CA GLU A 43 -8.45 16.17 2.00
C GLU A 43 -8.79 17.17 0.90
N VAL A 44 -8.25 16.96 -0.30
CA VAL A 44 -8.52 17.82 -1.47
C VAL A 44 -9.99 17.74 -1.89
N LYS A 45 -10.67 16.59 -1.71
CA LYS A 45 -12.10 16.47 -2.00
C LYS A 45 -12.94 17.18 -0.94
N ALA A 46 -12.61 17.07 0.34
CA ALA A 46 -13.28 17.82 1.41
C ALA A 46 -13.21 19.34 1.16
N MET A 47 -12.02 19.86 0.82
CA MET A 47 -11.83 21.27 0.45
C MET A 47 -12.61 21.72 -0.80
N LYS A 48 -13.03 20.79 -1.66
CA LYS A 48 -13.79 21.08 -2.89
C LYS A 48 -15.29 20.82 -2.74
N ASP A 49 -15.67 19.97 -1.79
CA ASP A 49 -17.07 19.68 -1.43
C ASP A 49 -17.60 20.66 -0.35
N ASP A 50 -16.76 21.44 0.34
CA ASP A 50 -17.21 22.54 1.22
C ASP A 50 -17.96 23.67 0.48
N ASP A 51 -18.07 23.60 -0.87
CA ASP A 51 -18.92 24.47 -1.71
C ASP A 51 -20.28 23.83 -2.06
N ASP A 52 -20.52 22.53 -1.80
CA ASP A 52 -21.76 21.80 -2.16
C ASP A 52 -22.08 20.65 -1.16
N PRO A 53 -23.16 20.73 -0.36
CA PRO A 53 -23.39 19.86 0.81
C PRO A 53 -24.03 18.47 0.53
N ASP A 54 -23.72 17.81 -0.59
CA ASP A 54 -24.50 16.62 -1.02
C ASP A 54 -23.70 15.42 -1.56
N GLU A 55 -22.52 15.03 -1.03
CA GLU A 55 -21.98 13.69 -1.37
C GLU A 55 -21.02 13.02 -0.37
N ALA A 56 -21.40 12.93 0.90
CA ALA A 56 -20.67 12.13 1.90
C ALA A 56 -21.03 10.63 1.86
N LYS A 57 -20.87 9.93 0.73
CA LYS A 57 -20.91 8.45 0.73
C LYS A 57 -20.22 7.77 -0.45
N SER A 58 -18.89 7.78 -0.50
CA SER A 58 -18.17 6.68 -1.15
C SER A 58 -16.71 6.63 -0.70
N GLY A 59 -16.32 5.54 -0.04
CA GLY A 59 -14.89 5.27 0.11
C GLY A 59 -14.43 4.29 1.18
N SER A 60 -15.27 3.68 2.02
CA SER A 60 -14.81 2.63 2.96
C SER A 60 -14.53 1.31 2.25
N ALA A 61 -13.48 1.27 1.42
CA ALA A 61 -12.82 0.03 1.02
C ALA A 61 -11.76 -0.30 2.08
N THR A 62 -12.17 -1.01 3.12
CA THR A 62 -11.28 -1.80 3.99
C THR A 62 -10.89 -3.05 3.21
N PRO A 63 -9.61 -3.27 2.82
CA PRO A 63 -9.18 -4.61 2.48
C PRO A 63 -8.75 -5.30 3.78
N ALA A 64 -9.64 -6.15 4.28
CA ALA A 64 -9.31 -7.13 5.28
C ALA A 64 -8.13 -8.01 4.82
N LYS A 65 -7.13 -8.14 5.70
CA LYS A 65 -6.42 -9.39 6.06
C LYS A 65 -5.77 -10.21 4.92
N LYS A 66 -4.42 -10.16 4.82
CA LYS A 66 -3.51 -11.34 4.89
C LYS A 66 -2.03 -10.99 4.63
N THR A 67 -1.16 -11.88 5.12
CA THR A 67 0.34 -11.91 5.16
C THR A 67 0.87 -11.48 6.54
N THR A 68 0.83 -12.29 7.60
CA THR A 68 1.63 -13.50 7.89
C THR A 68 3.09 -13.44 7.42
N ASN A 69 3.98 -13.62 8.40
CA ASN A 69 5.41 -13.96 8.33
C ASN A 69 6.42 -12.82 8.12
N ALA A 70 6.63 -12.04 9.20
CA ALA A 70 7.98 -11.62 9.57
C ALA A 70 8.64 -12.77 10.34
N SER A 71 9.29 -13.69 9.63
CA SER A 71 10.32 -14.57 10.20
C SER A 71 11.67 -14.02 9.80
N ALA A 72 12.32 -13.32 10.73
CA ALA A 72 13.76 -13.13 10.77
C ALA A 72 14.19 -12.69 12.18
N THR A 73 14.81 -13.65 12.88
CA THR A 73 16.03 -13.45 13.68
C THR A 73 15.92 -12.94 15.12
N LYS A 74 15.99 -13.92 16.04
CA LYS A 74 16.81 -13.99 17.26
C LYS A 74 17.25 -12.66 17.90
N SER A 75 16.70 -12.43 19.09
CA SER A 75 17.45 -11.91 20.24
C SER A 75 16.78 -12.39 21.53
N SER A 76 17.41 -13.37 22.17
CA SER A 76 17.20 -13.77 23.57
C SER A 76 17.56 -12.58 24.49
N PRO A 77 16.98 -12.43 25.69
CA PRO A 77 17.53 -13.15 26.84
C PRO A 77 16.49 -13.67 27.87
N ALA A 78 16.98 -14.63 28.65
CA ALA A 78 16.44 -15.17 29.89
C ALA A 78 15.87 -14.13 30.87
N LYS A 79 14.92 -14.57 31.74
CA LYS A 79 14.98 -14.48 33.23
C LYS A 79 13.59 -14.66 33.88
N GLY A 80 13.53 -15.48 34.93
CA GLY A 80 12.46 -15.54 35.94
C GLY A 80 11.45 -16.66 35.68
N GLY A 81 11.35 -17.74 36.46
CA GLY A 81 11.62 -17.87 37.89
C GLY A 81 10.31 -17.74 38.65
N ASN A 82 9.86 -18.89 39.17
CA ASN A 82 8.86 -19.10 40.21
C ASN A 82 7.38 -19.13 39.81
N SER A 83 6.75 -20.30 39.94
CA SER A 83 5.85 -20.58 41.06
C SER A 83 5.24 -21.98 40.93
N THR A 84 5.85 -22.92 41.66
CA THR A 84 5.16 -23.99 42.39
C THR A 84 3.79 -23.53 42.87
N THR A 85 2.72 -24.31 42.65
CA THR A 85 1.84 -24.84 43.72
C THR A 85 0.56 -25.48 43.14
N LYS A 86 0.49 -26.80 43.37
CA LYS A 86 -0.67 -27.64 43.73
C LYS A 86 -1.80 -27.88 42.74
#